data_AF-A0A1G8XRG3-F1
#
_entry.id   AF-A0A1G8XRG3-F1
#
_cell.length_a   1.000
_cell.length_b   1.000
_cell.length_c   1.000
_cell.angle_alpha   90.00
_cell.angle_beta   90.00
_cell.angle_gamma   90.00
#
_symmetry.space_group_name_H-M   'P 1'
#
loop_
_entity.id
_entity.type
_entity.pdbx_description
1 polymer ?
#
loop_
_entity_poly.entity_id
_entity_poly.type
_entity_poly.pdbx_seq_one_letter_code
_entity_poly.pdbx_strand_id
1 'polypeptide(L)' 'MDSDSPLPRTPIEWFMLAPALAVINGIVLLATGHTLFEAIAMGVFYGFAMAFVVLLLAVTWNVLRNRGNASDADSTE' A
#
# COMPACT_ATOMS: atom_id res chain seq x y z
N MET A 1 -24.64 28.65 -12.16
CA MET A 1 -23.95 28.45 -10.87
C MET A 1 -23.77 26.96 -10.73
N ASP A 2 -22.72 26.42 -11.36
CA ASP A 2 -22.35 25.00 -11.31
C ASP A 2 -21.11 24.87 -10.44
N SER A 3 -21.32 25.05 -9.13
CA SER A 3 -20.25 25.09 -8.13
C SER A 3 -20.24 23.83 -7.26
N ASP A 4 -20.47 22.64 -7.83
CA ASP A 4 -20.51 21.40 -7.03
C ASP A 4 -20.12 20.15 -7.82
N SER A 5 -19.17 20.27 -8.75
CA SER A 5 -18.51 19.08 -9.29
C SER A 5 -17.36 18.71 -8.33
N PRO A 6 -17.46 17.63 -7.52
CA PRO A 6 -16.38 17.24 -6.64
C PRO A 6 -15.15 16.96 -7.51
N LEU A 7 -14.11 17.78 -7.32
CA LEU A 7 -12.80 17.57 -7.93
C LEU A 7 -12.41 16.09 -7.70
N PRO A 8 -12.05 15.35 -8.76
CA PRO A 8 -11.68 13.94 -8.63
C PRO A 8 -10.59 13.85 -7.57
N ARG A 9 -10.85 13.11 -6.47
CA ARG A 9 -9.94 12.92 -5.33
C ARG A 9 -8.52 12.79 -5.86
N THR A 10 -7.72 13.83 -5.65
CA THR A 10 -6.40 13.90 -6.27
C THR A 10 -5.55 12.73 -5.74
N PRO A 11 -4.68 12.10 -6.56
CA PRO A 11 -3.76 11.05 -6.11
C PRO A 11 -2.90 11.44 -4.90
N ILE A 12 -2.80 12.75 -4.62
CA ILE A 12 -2.09 13.35 -3.50
C ILE A 12 -2.65 12.94 -2.13
N GLU A 13 -3.96 12.70 -2.01
CA GLU A 13 -4.57 12.25 -0.74
C GLU A 13 -4.05 10.87 -0.32
N TRP A 14 -3.84 9.98 -1.30
CA TRP A 14 -3.25 8.66 -1.07
C TRP A 14 -1.76 8.75 -0.74
N PHE A 15 -1.06 9.76 -1.27
CA PHE A 15 0.34 10.00 -0.96
C PHE A 15 0.54 10.44 0.50
N MET A 16 -0.43 11.15 1.09
CA MET A 16 -0.43 11.52 2.51
C MET A 16 -0.77 10.36 3.45
N LEU A 17 -1.37 9.28 2.94
CA LEU A 17 -1.77 8.13 3.73
C LEU A 17 -0.54 7.37 4.26
N ALA A 18 0.49 7.18 3.43
CA ALA A 18 1.71 6.49 3.83
C ALA A 18 2.46 7.15 5.02
N PRO A 19 2.78 8.47 4.99
CA PRO A 19 3.39 9.13 6.14
C PRO A 19 2.45 9.20 7.35
N ALA A 20 1.14 9.33 7.16
CA ALA A 20 0.19 9.29 8.26
C ALA A 20 0.20 7.92 8.98
N LEU A 21 0.21 6.81 8.23
CA LEU A 21 0.34 5.47 8.82
C LEU A 21 1.68 5.28 9.55
N ALA A 22 2.78 5.81 9.01
CA ALA A 22 4.08 5.73 9.65
C ALA A 22 4.09 6.46 11.02
N VAL A 23 3.49 7.66 11.08
CA VAL A 23 3.37 8.42 12.33
C VAL A 23 2.48 7.71 13.34
N ILE A 24 1.31 7.20 12.91
CA ILE A 24 0.41 6.44 13.78
C ILE A 24 1.09 5.18 14.32
N ASN A 25 1.83 4.46 13.48
CA ASN A 25 2.56 3.25 13.89
C ASN A 25 3.64 3.56 14.94
N GLY A 26 4.38 4.65 14.76
CA GLY A 26 5.34 5.13 15.76
C GLY A 26 4.69 5.49 17.10
N ILE A 27 3.52 6.13 17.08
CA ILE A 27 2.75 6.45 18.29
C ILE A 27 2.31 5.17 19.02
N VAL A 28 1.82 4.17 18.30
CA VAL A 28 1.41 2.88 18.88
C VAL A 28 2.59 2.18 19.55
N LEU A 29 3.76 2.15 18.90
CA LEU A 29 4.97 1.54 19.44
C LEU A 29 5.47 2.24 20.71
N LEU A 30 5.41 3.57 20.73
CA LEU A 30 5.71 4.36 21.94
C LEU A 30 4.70 4.07 23.06
N ALA A 31 3.41 3.95 22.74
CA ALA A 31 2.38 3.62 23.72
C ALA A 31 2.57 2.21 24.33
N THR A 32 3.13 1.27 23.57
CA THR A 32 3.50 -0.08 24.07
C THR A 32 4.80 -0.12 24.88
N GLY A 33 5.46 1.02 25.10
CA GLY A 33 6.64 1.11 25.97
C GLY A 33 7.97 0.84 25.29
N HIS A 34 8.02 0.74 23.96
CA HIS A 34 9.29 0.68 23.24
C HIS A 34 10.00 2.03 23.22
N THR A 35 11.32 2.00 23.28
CA THR A 35 12.13 3.22 23.12
C THR A 35 11.99 3.75 21.69
N LEU A 36 12.05 5.07 21.50
CA LEU A 36 11.83 5.71 20.19
C LEU A 36 12.71 5.12 19.08
N PHE A 37 13.97 4.79 19.40
CA PHE A 37 14.91 4.18 18.45
C PHE A 37 14.54 2.74 18.07
N GLU A 38 14.10 1.95 19.04
CA GLU A 38 13.65 0.57 18.81
C GLU A 38 12.36 0.54 17.98
N ALA A 39 11.42 1.45 18.28
CA ALA A 39 10.19 1.63 17.52
C ALA A 39 10.47 1.99 16.04
N ILE A 40 11.40 2.91 15.78
CA ILE A 40 11.78 3.29 14.42
C ILE A 40 12.45 2.10 13.70
N ALA A 41 13.37 1.39 14.35
CA ALA A 41 14.06 0.26 13.74
C ALA A 41 13.09 -0.88 13.39
N MET A 42 12.19 -1.24 14.31
CA MET A 42 11.16 -2.25 14.07
C MET A 42 10.15 -1.79 13.01
N GLY A 43 9.68 -0.55 13.09
CA GLY A 43 8.74 0.02 12.13
C GLY A 43 9.29 0.01 10.71
N VAL A 44 10.57 0.40 10.53
CA VAL A 44 11.25 0.36 9.23
C VAL A 44 11.42 -1.08 8.75
N PHE A 45 11.97 -1.98 9.57
CA PHE A 45 12.23 -3.36 9.17
C PHE A 45 10.95 -4.12 8.81
N TYR A 46 9.96 -4.13 9.70
CA TYR A 46 8.68 -4.80 9.47
C TYR A 46 7.84 -4.10 8.39
N GLY A 47 7.91 -2.77 8.31
CA GLY A 47 7.25 -1.99 7.26
C GLY A 47 7.76 -2.37 5.87
N PHE A 48 9.09 -2.43 5.70
CA PHE A 48 9.69 -2.87 4.43
C PHE A 48 9.39 -4.34 4.12
N ALA A 49 9.45 -5.23 5.12
CA ALA A 49 9.10 -6.63 4.93
C ALA A 49 7.65 -6.80 4.44
N MET A 50 6.70 -6.10 5.06
CA MET A 50 5.30 -6.13 4.64
C MET A 50 5.08 -5.52 3.26
N ALA A 51 5.73 -4.40 2.96
CA ALA A 51 5.68 -3.79 1.63
C ALA A 51 6.21 -4.75 0.55
N PHE A 52 7.28 -5.49 0.86
CA PHE A 52 7.84 -6.49 -0.04
C PHE A 52 6.89 -7.67 -0.27
N VAL A 53 6.21 -8.15 0.78
CA VAL A 53 5.19 -9.20 0.66
C VAL A 53 4.02 -8.72 -0.21
N VAL A 54 3.51 -7.51 0.02
CA VAL A 54 2.43 -6.92 -0.80
C VAL A 54 2.87 -6.77 -2.25
N LEU A 55 4.11 -6.34 -2.49
CA LEU A 55 4.67 -6.26 -3.84
C LEU A 55 4.69 -7.63 -4.53
N LEU A 56 5.16 -8.67 -3.84
CA LEU A 56 5.16 -10.02 -4.40
C LEU A 56 3.74 -10.48 -4.75
N LEU A 57 2.77 -10.27 -3.85
CA LEU A 57 1.36 -10.60 -4.11
C LEU A 57 0.82 -9.83 -5.32
N ALA A 58 1.10 -8.53 -5.42
CA ALA A 58 0.67 -7.70 -6.53
C ALA A 58 1.29 -8.16 -7.85
N VAL A 59 2.58 -8.51 -7.86
CA VAL A 59 3.28 -9.04 -9.04
C VAL A 59 2.71 -10.39 -9.44
N THR A 60 2.56 -11.33 -8.50
CA THR A 60 1.97 -12.65 -8.77
C THR A 60 0.55 -12.52 -9.31
N TRP A 61 -0.26 -11.65 -8.71
CA TRP A 61 -1.62 -11.37 -9.16
C TRP A 61 -1.65 -10.81 -10.59
N ASN A 62 -0.76 -9.85 -10.88
CA ASN A 62 -0.65 -9.25 -12.21
C ASN A 62 -0.21 -10.29 -13.26
N VAL A 63 0.77 -11.14 -12.92
CA VAL A 63 1.22 -12.23 -13.81
C VAL A 63 0.10 -13.24 -14.05
N LEU A 64 -0.64 -13.63 -13.01
CA LEU A 64 -1.73 -14.60 -13.14
C LEU A 64 -2.88 -14.04 -13.99
N ARG A 65 -3.26 -12.78 -13.77
CA ARG A 65 -4.29 -12.09 -14.58
C ARG A 65 -3.89 -11.99 -16.04
N ASN A 66 -2.63 -11.64 -16.34
CA ASN A 66 -2.16 -11.58 -17.72
C ASN A 66 -2.15 -12.95 -18.41
N ARG A 67 -1.90 -14.04 -17.68
CA ARG A 67 -1.99 -15.40 -18.23
C ARG A 67 -3.44 -15.84 -18.48
N GLY A 68 -4.36 -15.53 -17.58
CA GLY A 68 -5.80 -15.82 -17.78
C GLY A 68 -6.34 -15.16 -19.04
N ASN A 69 -6.04 -13.87 -19.22
CA ASN A 69 -6.46 -13.14 -20.42
C ASN A 69 -5.85 -13.68 -21.73
N ALA A 70 -4.69 -14.33 -21.68
CA ALA A 70 -4.08 -14.96 -22.85
C ALA A 70 -4.70 -16.32 -23.17
N SER A 71 -5.06 -17.13 -22.17
CA SER A 71 -5.78 -18.39 -22.38
C SER A 71 -7.22 -18.20 -22.85
N ASP A 72 -7.90 -17.15 -22.39
CA ASP A 72 -9.27 -16.83 -22.84
C ASP A 72 -9.29 -16.34 -24.30
N ALA A 73 -8.18 -15.78 -24.81
CA ALA A 73 -8.05 -15.37 -26.22
C ALA A 73 -7.83 -16.56 -27.17
N ASP A 74 -7.05 -17.57 -26.74
CA ASP A 74 -6.71 -18.77 -27.53
C ASP A 74 -7.86 -19.79 -27.61
N SER A 75 -8.85 -19.71 -26.71
CA SER A 75 -10.02 -20.61 -26.69
C SER A 75 -11.25 -20.07 -27.45
N THR A 76 -11.11 -18.90 -28.09
CA THR A 76 -12.13 -18.28 -28.95
C THR A 76 -11.83 -18.37 -30.45
N GLU A 77 -10.75 -19.03 -30.86
CA GLU A 77 -10.43 -19.33 -32.27
C GLU A 77 -10.89 -20.73 -32.71
#